data_AF-A0AB73QB91-F1
#
_entry.id   AF-A0AB73QB91-F1
#
_cell.length_a   1.000
_cell.length_b   1.000
_cell.length_c   1.000
_cell.angle_alpha   90.00
_cell.angle_beta   90.00
_cell.angle_gamma   90.00
#
_symmetry.space_group_name_H-M   'P 1'
#
loop_
_entity.id
_entity.type
_entity.pdbx_description
1 polymer ?
#
loop_
_entity_poly.entity_id
_entity_poly.type
_entity_poly.pdbx_seq_one_letter_code
_entity_poly.pdbx_strand_id
1 'polypeptide(L)'
;MPEEKLIGPVEVTRDEDGYWYHPGIPNFDEDHAAYKAWLDGQQLQVVGWHMDAELESHPYWEEGAANCLGWEPEAPAEPGWFLLGIFDTDDGPYAQWARRVVTP
;
A
#
# COMPACT_ATOMS: atom_id res chain seq x y z
N MET A 1 -14.00 -23.27 -12.00
CA MET A 1 -12.80 -22.46 -11.71
C MET A 1 -12.94 -22.05 -10.27
N PRO A 2 -11.94 -22.26 -9.39
CA PRO A 2 -12.05 -21.67 -8.06
C PRO A 2 -12.22 -20.16 -8.28
N GLU A 3 -13.27 -19.58 -7.72
CA GLU A 3 -13.45 -18.13 -7.72
C GLU A 3 -12.21 -17.56 -7.04
N GLU A 4 -11.30 -16.94 -7.81
CA GLU A 4 -10.22 -16.18 -7.23
C GLU A 4 -10.86 -15.11 -6.35
N LYS A 5 -10.64 -15.23 -5.03
CA LYS A 5 -11.22 -14.31 -4.07
C LYS A 5 -10.57 -12.96 -4.31
N LEU A 6 -11.31 -12.09 -4.98
CA LEU A 6 -10.84 -10.75 -5.25
C LEU A 6 -10.76 -9.96 -3.94
N ILE A 7 -9.64 -9.31 -3.70
CA ILE A 7 -9.46 -8.46 -2.52
C ILE A 7 -10.23 -7.14 -2.67
N GLY A 8 -10.45 -6.45 -1.55
CA GLY A 8 -11.14 -5.17 -1.45
C GLY A 8 -10.82 -4.49 -0.12
N PRO A 9 -11.45 -3.36 0.20
CA PRO A 9 -11.14 -2.60 1.41
C PRO A 9 -11.34 -3.45 2.68
N VAL A 10 -10.41 -3.30 3.62
CA VAL A 10 -10.46 -3.90 4.95
C VAL A 10 -10.10 -2.86 6.01
N GLU A 11 -10.32 -3.20 7.28
CA GLU A 11 -9.84 -2.38 8.39
C GLU A 11 -8.31 -2.29 8.36
N VAL A 12 -7.80 -1.06 8.44
CA VAL A 12 -6.37 -0.77 8.47
C VAL A 12 -5.94 -0.72 9.93
N THR A 13 -5.16 -1.71 10.35
CA THR A 13 -4.62 -1.82 11.72
C THR A 13 -3.10 -1.86 11.63
N ARG A 14 -2.47 -0.69 11.73
CA ARG A 14 -1.02 -0.55 11.66
C ARG A 14 -0.33 -1.28 12.81
N ASP A 15 0.90 -1.71 12.57
CA ASP A 15 1.79 -2.27 13.58
C ASP A 15 2.41 -1.19 14.48
N GLU A 16 3.31 -1.60 15.37
CA GLU A 16 3.98 -0.74 16.34
C GLU A 16 4.87 0.35 15.71
N ASP A 17 5.28 0.17 14.46
CA ASP A 17 6.11 1.10 13.69
C ASP A 17 5.27 1.91 12.66
N GLY A 18 3.94 1.70 12.64
CA GLY A 18 3.02 2.43 11.78
C GLY A 18 2.84 1.83 10.38
N TYR A 19 3.50 0.70 10.09
CA TYR A 19 3.39 0.00 8.82
C TYR A 19 2.13 -0.86 8.79
N TRP A 20 1.71 -1.24 7.59
CA TRP A 20 0.55 -2.09 7.42
C TRP A 20 0.57 -2.84 6.10
N TYR A 21 0.13 -4.09 6.12
CA TYR A 21 0.09 -4.96 4.94
C TYR A 21 -1.31 -5.52 4.78
N HIS A 22 -1.87 -5.38 3.58
CA HIS A 22 -3.21 -5.88 3.33
C HIS A 22 -3.25 -7.42 3.44
N PRO A 23 -4.09 -8.01 4.31
CA PRO A 23 -4.07 -9.44 4.65
C PRO A 23 -4.48 -10.36 3.50
N GLY A 24 -5.09 -9.81 2.46
CA GLY A 24 -5.42 -10.51 1.22
C GLY A 24 -4.29 -10.58 0.19
N ILE A 25 -3.17 -9.88 0.39
CA ILE A 25 -2.02 -9.94 -0.52
C ILE A 25 -1.20 -11.19 -0.18
N PRO A 26 -0.96 -12.12 -1.13
CA PRO A 26 -0.04 -13.23 -0.93
C PRO A 26 1.39 -12.75 -0.64
N ASN A 27 2.18 -13.56 0.05
CA ASN A 27 3.62 -13.31 0.08
C ASN A 27 4.22 -13.68 -1.29
N PHE A 28 4.96 -12.74 -1.89
CA PHE A 28 5.64 -12.92 -3.18
C PHE A 28 7.16 -13.06 -3.05
N ASP A 29 7.72 -13.04 -1.82
CA ASP A 29 9.18 -13.12 -1.59
C ASP A 29 9.97 -12.13 -2.49
N GLU A 30 9.48 -10.88 -2.57
CA GLU A 30 10.06 -9.80 -3.39
C GLU A 30 10.00 -10.04 -4.93
N ASP A 31 9.26 -11.05 -5.41
CA ASP A 31 9.02 -11.24 -6.85
C ASP A 31 8.03 -10.20 -7.39
N HIS A 32 8.60 -9.12 -7.94
CA HIS A 32 7.83 -8.03 -8.54
C HIS A 32 6.99 -8.48 -9.76
N ALA A 33 7.45 -9.47 -10.52
CA ALA A 33 6.74 -9.93 -11.70
C ALA A 33 5.50 -10.76 -11.30
N ALA A 34 5.65 -11.63 -10.30
CA ALA A 34 4.54 -12.38 -9.72
C ALA A 34 3.53 -11.45 -9.06
N TYR A 35 3.99 -10.43 -8.32
CA TYR A 35 3.12 -9.43 -7.71
C TYR A 35 2.31 -8.67 -8.77
N LYS A 36 2.96 -8.21 -9.84
CA LYS A 36 2.28 -7.52 -10.94
C LYS A 36 1.24 -8.43 -11.63
N ALA A 37 1.61 -9.67 -11.94
CA ALA A 37 0.68 -10.62 -12.56
C ALA A 37 -0.54 -10.90 -11.66
N TRP A 38 -0.33 -10.96 -10.36
CA TRP A 38 -1.42 -11.09 -9.39
C TRP A 38 -2.31 -9.85 -9.35
N LEU A 39 -1.75 -8.62 -9.35
CA LEU A 39 -2.54 -7.38 -9.45
C LEU A 39 -3.42 -7.36 -10.71
N ASP A 40 -2.86 -7.78 -11.86
CA ASP A 40 -3.59 -7.88 -13.12
C ASP A 40 -4.74 -8.90 -13.01
N GLY A 41 -4.50 -10.07 -12.39
CA GLY A 41 -5.53 -11.08 -12.11
C GLY A 41 -6.61 -10.62 -11.13
N GLN A 42 -6.24 -9.78 -10.16
CA GLN A 42 -7.16 -9.09 -9.24
C GLN A 42 -7.92 -7.94 -9.91
N GLN A 43 -7.61 -7.60 -11.16
CA GLN A 43 -8.18 -6.45 -11.87
C GLN A 43 -7.99 -5.14 -11.09
N LEU A 44 -6.80 -4.97 -10.50
CA LEU A 44 -6.45 -3.78 -9.73
C LEU A 44 -5.47 -2.92 -10.52
N GLN A 45 -5.71 -1.62 -10.51
CA GLN A 45 -4.67 -0.64 -10.81
C GLN A 45 -4.16 -0.06 -9.49
N VAL A 46 -2.86 0.21 -9.43
CA VAL A 46 -2.19 0.70 -8.22
C VAL A 46 -1.55 2.06 -8.45
N VAL A 47 -1.55 2.90 -7.43
CA VAL A 47 -0.74 4.12 -7.34
C VAL A 47 -0.12 4.16 -5.95
N GLY A 48 0.98 4.87 -5.79
CA GLY A 48 1.59 5.05 -4.49
C GLY A 48 2.69 6.09 -4.53
N TRP A 49 3.14 6.46 -3.35
CA TRP A 49 4.17 7.46 -3.15
C TRP A 49 4.81 7.26 -1.77
N HIS A 50 6.00 7.82 -1.63
CA HIS A 50 6.75 7.84 -0.39
C HIS A 50 6.25 8.96 0.52
N MET A 51 6.45 8.82 1.83
CA MET A 51 6.07 9.84 2.81
C MET A 51 6.69 11.21 2.51
N ASP A 52 7.91 11.24 2.00
CA ASP A 52 8.63 12.47 1.63
C ASP A 52 7.98 13.24 0.47
N ALA A 53 7.11 12.60 -0.32
CA ALA A 53 6.32 13.28 -1.35
C ALA A 53 5.17 14.11 -0.76
N GLU A 54 4.70 13.79 0.44
CA GLU A 54 3.63 14.51 1.15
C GLU A 54 4.15 15.46 2.22
N LEU A 55 5.32 15.17 2.81
CA LEU A 55 5.88 15.94 3.91
C LEU A 55 7.16 16.66 3.50
N GLU A 56 7.18 17.99 3.66
CA GLU A 56 8.33 18.86 3.38
C GLU A 56 9.54 18.57 4.30
N SER A 57 9.27 17.96 5.47
CA SER A 57 10.26 17.46 6.40
C SER A 57 9.71 16.23 7.12
N HIS A 58 10.50 15.15 7.18
CA HIS A 58 10.14 13.93 7.90
C HIS A 58 10.12 14.23 9.42
N PRO A 59 8.95 14.30 10.09
CA PRO A 59 8.89 14.76 11.49
C PRO A 59 9.60 13.81 12.46
N TYR A 60 9.83 12.56 12.03
CA TYR A 60 10.22 11.44 12.88
C TYR A 60 11.65 10.92 12.60
N TRP A 61 12.31 11.46 11.57
CA TRP A 61 13.69 11.08 11.23
C TRP A 61 14.73 11.69 12.20
N GLU A 62 14.35 12.74 12.94
CA GLU A 62 15.25 13.43 13.88
C GLU A 62 15.70 12.54 15.05
N GLU A 63 15.01 11.42 15.33
CA GLU A 63 15.38 10.48 16.38
C GLU A 63 16.04 9.19 15.85
N GLY A 64 16.33 9.11 14.55
CA GLY A 64 16.89 7.90 13.92
C GLY A 64 15.90 6.73 13.85
N ALA A 65 14.61 7.02 13.97
CA ALA A 65 13.55 6.02 13.94
C ALA A 65 13.13 5.73 12.49
N ALA A 66 13.26 4.47 12.07
CA ALA A 66 12.78 3.96 10.80
C ALA A 66 11.30 3.55 10.93
N ASN A 67 10.44 4.49 11.33
CA ASN A 67 9.00 4.24 11.49
C ASN A 67 8.17 5.31 10.78
N CYS A 68 6.89 5.03 10.58
CA CYS A 68 5.92 5.93 9.95
C CYS A 68 4.77 6.33 10.87
N LEU A 69 5.03 6.35 12.17
CA LEU A 69 4.07 6.77 13.17
C LEU A 69 3.60 8.21 12.93
N GLY A 70 2.29 8.41 12.88
CA GLY A 70 1.70 9.74 12.66
C GLY A 70 1.59 10.20 11.21
N TRP A 71 2.14 9.48 10.23
CA TRP A 71 1.85 9.73 8.82
C TRP A 71 0.51 9.14 8.41
N GLU A 72 -0.41 9.98 7.92
CA GLU A 72 -1.70 9.56 7.37
C GLU A 72 -1.70 9.83 5.85
N PRO A 73 -1.27 8.86 5.01
CA PRO A 73 -1.30 9.06 3.56
C PRO A 73 -2.73 9.27 3.08
N GLU A 74 -2.95 10.25 2.21
CA GLU A 74 -4.29 10.52 1.70
C GLU A 74 -4.64 9.56 0.54
N ALA A 75 -5.89 9.13 0.44
CA ALA A 75 -6.29 8.40 -0.77
C ALA A 75 -6.26 9.35 -1.98
N PRO A 76 -5.97 8.85 -3.20
CA PRO A 76 -6.09 9.68 -4.39
C PRO A 76 -7.50 10.27 -4.53
N ALA A 77 -7.62 11.46 -5.13
CA ALA A 77 -8.86 12.22 -5.17
C ALA A 77 -10.05 11.53 -5.87
N GLU A 78 -9.77 10.55 -6.74
CA GLU A 78 -10.80 9.76 -7.42
C GLU A 78 -11.45 8.74 -6.45
N PRO A 79 -12.74 8.42 -6.57
CA PRO A 79 -13.36 7.44 -5.69
C PRO A 79 -12.91 6.00 -5.98
N GLY A 80 -13.04 5.13 -4.99
CA GLY A 80 -12.85 3.68 -5.14
C GLY A 80 -11.44 3.15 -4.85
N TRP A 81 -10.55 4.01 -4.37
CA TRP A 81 -9.26 3.58 -3.83
C TRP A 81 -9.40 2.97 -2.44
N PHE A 82 -8.63 1.93 -2.19
CA PHE A 82 -8.42 1.34 -0.87
C PHE A 82 -6.93 1.04 -0.69
N LEU A 83 -6.48 1.01 0.56
CA LEU A 83 -5.06 0.83 0.88
C LEU A 83 -4.64 -0.63 0.63
N LEU A 84 -3.52 -0.83 -0.07
CA LEU A 84 -2.84 -2.13 -0.19
C LEU A 84 -1.76 -2.30 0.87
N GLY A 85 -1.13 -1.22 1.29
CA GLY A 85 -0.11 -1.28 2.31
C GLY A 85 0.57 0.06 2.54
N ILE A 86 1.20 0.14 3.71
CA ILE A 86 2.26 1.08 4.04
C ILE A 86 3.47 0.21 4.27
N PHE A 87 4.35 0.18 3.27
CA PHE A 87 5.49 -0.70 3.20
C PHE A 87 6.71 -0.01 3.78
N ASP A 88 7.52 -0.76 4.50
CA ASP A 88 8.88 -0.36 4.79
C ASP A 88 9.75 -0.65 3.55
N THR A 89 10.44 0.37 3.05
CA THR A 89 11.30 0.25 1.87
C THR A 89 12.64 0.92 2.15
N ASP A 90 13.68 0.61 1.37
CA ASP A 90 15.00 1.21 1.53
C ASP A 90 14.99 2.74 1.39
N ASP A 91 14.04 3.29 0.62
CA ASP A 91 13.82 4.72 0.43
C ASP A 91 12.83 5.31 1.46
N GLY A 92 12.54 4.57 2.52
CA GLY A 92 11.61 4.93 3.58
C GLY A 92 10.17 4.46 3.33
N PRO A 93 9.22 4.91 4.15
CA PRO A 93 7.84 4.41 4.11
C PRO A 93 7.13 4.75 2.80
N TYR A 94 6.51 3.74 2.17
CA TYR A 94 5.79 3.86 0.91
C TYR A 94 4.33 3.42 1.05
N ALA A 95 3.39 4.30 0.70
CA ALA A 95 1.97 3.98 0.71
C ALA A 95 1.53 3.56 -0.70
N GLN A 96 0.81 2.44 -0.79
CA GLN A 96 0.21 1.99 -2.04
C GLN A 96 -1.30 1.86 -1.92
N TRP A 97 -2.00 2.42 -2.88
CA TRP A 97 -3.44 2.38 -3.05
C TRP A 97 -3.80 1.55 -4.27
N ALA A 98 -4.91 0.84 -4.20
CA ALA A 98 -5.50 0.13 -5.34
C ALA A 98 -6.93 0.55 -5.58
N ARG A 99 -7.34 0.57 -6.84
CA ARG A 99 -8.75 0.61 -7.23
C ARG A 99 -9.04 -0.46 -8.28
N ARG A 100 -10.29 -0.91 -8.32
CA ARG A 100 -10.73 -1.87 -9.33
C ARG A 100 -10.75 -1.22 -10.71
N VAL A 101 -10.19 -1.91 -11.69
CA VAL A 101 -10.36 -1.55 -13.11
C VAL A 101 -11.79 -1.90 -13.50
N VAL A 102 -12.64 -0.87 -13.61
CA VAL A 102 -13.96 -1.03 -14.22
C VAL A 102 -13.73 -1.17 -15.73
N THR A 103 -13.94 -2.39 -16.23
CA THR A 103 -14.04 -2.59 -17.68
C THR A 103 -15.45 -2.14 -18.09
N PRO A 104 -15.61 -1.18 -19.02
CA PRO A 104 -16.91 -0.69 -19.46
C PRO A 104 -17.77 -1.76 -20.15
#